data_AF-A0A8T4FHZ9-F1
#
_entry.id   AF-A0A8T4FHZ9-F1
#
_cell.length_a   1.000
_cell.length_b   1.000
_cell.length_c   1.000
_cell.angle_alpha   90.00
_cell.angle_beta   90.00
_cell.angle_gamma   90.00
#
_symmetry.space_group_name_H-M   'P 1'
#
loop_
_entity.id
_entity.type
_entity.pdbx_description
1 polymer ?
#
loop_
_entity_poly.entity_id
_entity_poly.type
_entity_poly.pdbx_seq_one_letter_code
_entity_poly.pdbx_strand_id
1 'polypeptide(L)'
;MKKSVILSLLLVFAAVICFAGCTGTSGNGGGNAGSAATAAPTQAGGSSPTPFAEPTSSSDLIPGPTSQPDPKYEVAVDANKDDVYGNIDVTFRGGKGQNFVNTITVDAYLADGTHVTKTLDPSNVGNSVQFNGHKFDQDRIKVTVLYQGNIGTYVIYDELIPKKLSQRARD
;
A
#
# COMPACT_ATOMS: atom_id res chain seq x y z
N MET A 1 6.46 44.74 -40.23
CA MET A 1 5.92 45.33 -38.98
C MET A 1 4.65 44.65 -38.45
N LYS A 2 3.86 43.89 -39.24
CA LYS A 2 2.63 43.22 -38.76
C LYS A 2 2.85 41.89 -38.01
N LYS A 3 3.90 41.13 -38.33
CA LYS A 3 4.16 39.80 -37.73
C LYS A 3 4.70 39.85 -36.29
N SER A 4 5.49 40.89 -35.96
CA SER A 4 6.04 41.07 -34.60
C SER A 4 4.98 41.55 -33.60
N VAL A 5 3.98 42.31 -34.07
CA VAL A 5 2.85 42.76 -33.25
C VAL A 5 1.90 41.59 -32.95
N ILE A 6 1.68 40.70 -33.92
CA ILE A 6 0.85 39.50 -33.74
C ILE A 6 1.49 38.52 -32.74
N LEU A 7 2.82 38.33 -32.80
CA LEU A 7 3.52 37.43 -31.87
C LEU A 7 3.53 37.97 -30.43
N SER A 8 3.67 39.29 -30.26
CA SER A 8 3.61 39.94 -28.95
C SER A 8 2.19 39.91 -28.35
N LEU A 9 1.15 40.09 -29.18
CA LEU A 9 -0.24 40.03 -28.75
C LEU A 9 -0.65 38.60 -28.31
N LEU A 10 -0.15 37.56 -29.00
CA LEU A 10 -0.46 36.17 -28.66
C LEU A 10 0.20 35.72 -27.35
N LEU A 11 1.41 36.20 -27.07
CA LEU A 11 2.15 35.89 -25.84
C LEU A 11 1.52 36.54 -24.60
N VAL A 12 1.00 37.77 -24.74
CA VAL A 12 0.27 38.47 -23.66
C VAL A 12 -1.09 37.80 -23.39
N PHE A 13 -1.78 37.31 -24.43
CA PHE A 13 -3.07 36.64 -24.26
C PHE A 13 -2.96 35.28 -23.53
N ALA A 14 -1.88 34.53 -23.75
CA ALA A 14 -1.63 33.26 -23.07
C ALA A 14 -1.34 33.42 -21.56
N ALA A 15 -0.78 34.55 -21.13
CA ALA A 15 -0.47 34.81 -19.73
C ALA A 15 -1.70 35.22 -18.89
N VAL A 16 -2.77 35.75 -19.52
CA VAL A 16 -3.98 36.25 -18.84
C VAL A 16 -4.96 35.13 -18.46
N ILE A 17 -4.79 33.91 -19.00
CA ILE A 17 -5.76 32.80 -18.82
C ILE A 17 -5.58 32.05 -17.49
N CYS A 18 -4.50 32.31 -16.72
CA CYS A 18 -4.21 31.54 -15.49
C CYS A 18 -4.76 32.12 -14.17
N PHE A 19 -5.58 33.19 -14.18
CA PHE A 19 -6.16 33.72 -12.94
C PHE A 19 -7.63 34.16 -13.13
N ALA A 20 -8.54 33.20 -13.07
CA ALA A 20 -9.96 33.47 -12.80
C ALA A 20 -10.59 32.31 -12.01
N GLY A 21 -10.38 32.33 -10.69
CA GLY A 21 -11.35 31.76 -9.77
C GLY A 21 -12.59 32.65 -9.75
N CYS A 22 -13.78 32.05 -9.83
CA CYS A 22 -15.03 32.75 -9.59
C CYS A 22 -15.78 32.06 -8.45
N THR A 23 -15.69 32.68 -7.28
CA THR A 23 -16.70 32.59 -6.22
C THR A 23 -17.80 33.60 -6.55
N GLY A 24 -19.05 33.17 -6.65
CA GLY A 24 -20.17 34.07 -6.99
C GLY A 24 -21.51 33.54 -6.52
N THR A 25 -21.93 34.03 -5.37
CA THR A 25 -23.25 33.88 -4.74
C THR A 25 -24.38 34.43 -5.62
N SER A 26 -25.59 33.85 -5.52
CA SER A 26 -26.83 34.51 -5.91
C SER A 26 -27.98 33.98 -5.07
N GLY A 27 -28.55 34.85 -4.25
CA GLY A 27 -29.83 34.68 -3.57
C GLY A 27 -30.96 35.49 -4.22
N ASN A 28 -32.17 35.28 -3.68
CA ASN A 28 -33.50 35.88 -3.95
C ASN A 28 -34.31 35.27 -5.13
N GLY A 29 -35.58 34.87 -4.99
CA GLY A 29 -36.50 34.85 -3.84
C GLY A 29 -37.93 34.38 -4.22
N GLY A 30 -38.75 34.06 -3.20
CA GLY A 30 -40.21 33.85 -3.23
C GLY A 30 -40.65 32.38 -3.37
N GLY A 31 -41.46 31.75 -2.53
CA GLY A 31 -42.21 32.13 -1.33
C GLY A 31 -43.47 31.25 -1.28
N ASN A 32 -43.66 30.43 -0.24
CA ASN A 32 -45.01 30.16 0.27
C ASN A 32 -45.06 29.54 1.69
N ALA A 33 -46.17 29.84 2.36
CA ALA A 33 -46.51 29.77 3.78
C ALA A 33 -46.43 28.41 4.49
N GLY A 34 -46.32 28.48 5.83
CA GLY A 34 -46.94 27.51 6.75
C GLY A 34 -46.05 27.06 7.92
N SER A 35 -46.22 27.65 9.10
CA SER A 35 -45.53 27.30 10.34
C SER A 35 -46.39 26.35 11.19
N ALA A 36 -45.81 25.27 11.75
CA ALA A 36 -46.05 24.79 13.12
C ALA A 36 -45.23 23.52 13.49
N ALA A 37 -44.32 23.69 14.46
CA ALA A 37 -43.91 22.82 15.57
C ALA A 37 -43.54 21.32 15.38
N THR A 38 -42.35 20.91 15.88
CA THR A 38 -42.18 20.01 17.06
C THR A 38 -40.81 19.26 17.08
N ALA A 39 -40.23 19.20 18.29
CA ALA A 39 -39.19 18.33 18.87
C ALA A 39 -37.71 18.42 18.41
N ALA A 40 -36.84 18.66 19.40
CA ALA A 40 -35.38 18.47 19.37
C ALA A 40 -35.00 16.97 19.32
N PRO A 41 -33.82 16.62 18.76
CA PRO A 41 -32.81 15.97 19.62
C PRO A 41 -31.34 16.27 19.27
N THR A 42 -30.54 16.32 20.35
CA THR A 42 -29.22 15.72 20.59
C THR A 42 -28.10 15.78 19.55
N GLN A 43 -27.02 16.42 20.00
CA GLN A 43 -25.66 16.46 19.46
C GLN A 43 -25.01 15.06 19.36
N ALA A 44 -24.48 14.72 18.19
CA ALA A 44 -23.45 13.68 18.01
C ALA A 44 -22.31 14.39 17.25
N GLY A 45 -21.11 14.55 17.82
CA GLY A 45 -20.28 13.48 18.36
C GLY A 45 -19.23 13.21 17.28
N GLY A 46 -18.12 13.95 17.35
CA GLY A 46 -17.04 13.89 16.37
C GLY A 46 -16.53 12.47 16.18
N SER A 47 -16.34 12.08 14.92
CA SER A 47 -15.73 10.80 14.55
C SER A 47 -14.29 10.78 15.04
N SER A 48 -14.10 10.09 16.17
CA SER A 48 -12.81 9.67 16.71
C SER A 48 -12.02 8.89 15.65
N PRO A 49 -10.70 9.07 15.54
CA PRO A 49 -9.85 8.14 14.80
C PRO A 49 -9.99 6.75 15.41
N THR A 50 -10.06 5.75 14.53
CA THR A 50 -10.01 4.32 14.84
C THR A 50 -8.78 4.03 15.71
N PRO A 51 -8.89 3.30 16.82
CA PRO A 51 -7.72 2.95 17.62
C PRO A 51 -6.77 2.10 16.76
N PHE A 52 -5.54 2.60 16.61
CA PHE A 52 -4.41 1.82 16.14
C PHE A 52 -4.23 0.65 17.09
N ALA A 53 -4.46 -0.58 16.60
CA ALA A 53 -4.24 -1.77 17.39
C ALA A 53 -2.77 -1.82 17.84
N GLU A 54 -2.57 -1.94 19.14
CA GLU A 54 -1.27 -2.16 19.76
C GLU A 54 -0.65 -3.46 19.20
N PRO A 55 0.64 -3.47 18.79
CA PRO A 55 1.26 -4.67 18.24
C PRO A 55 1.22 -5.78 19.29
N THR A 56 0.50 -6.85 18.97
CA THR A 56 0.41 -8.05 19.80
C THR A 56 1.75 -8.77 19.69
N SER A 57 2.58 -8.68 20.73
CA SER A 57 3.89 -9.33 20.81
C SER A 57 3.76 -10.83 21.02
N SER A 58 3.33 -11.54 19.98
CA SER A 58 3.57 -12.97 19.82
C SER A 58 4.38 -13.17 18.55
N SER A 59 5.58 -13.75 18.67
CA SER A 59 6.38 -14.17 17.52
C SER A 59 5.62 -15.29 16.77
N ASP A 60 4.72 -14.92 15.86
CA ASP A 60 4.00 -15.88 15.00
C ASP A 60 4.95 -16.42 13.92
N LEU A 61 5.87 -17.29 14.36
CA LEU A 61 6.86 -17.96 13.52
C LEU A 61 6.34 -19.28 12.92
N ILE A 62 5.03 -19.47 12.85
CA ILE A 62 4.42 -20.68 12.29
C ILE A 62 3.89 -20.37 10.89
N PRO A 63 4.55 -20.82 9.80
CA PRO A 63 4.04 -20.61 8.46
C PRO A 63 2.65 -21.20 8.25
N GLY A 64 1.80 -20.45 7.56
CA GLY A 64 0.46 -20.88 7.16
C GLY A 64 0.46 -21.56 5.79
N PRO A 65 -0.71 -22.07 5.36
CA PRO A 65 -0.86 -22.60 4.01
C PRO A 65 -0.74 -21.48 2.96
N THR A 66 -0.05 -21.78 1.85
CA THR A 66 0.00 -20.92 0.67
C THR A 66 -1.00 -21.39 -0.37
N SER A 67 -1.39 -20.49 -1.27
CA SER A 67 -2.26 -20.78 -2.40
C SER A 67 -1.85 -19.93 -3.61
N GLN A 68 -2.15 -20.43 -4.80
CA GLN A 68 -1.88 -19.75 -6.05
C GLN A 68 -3.20 -19.47 -6.78
N PRO A 69 -3.28 -18.36 -7.55
CA PRO A 69 -4.40 -18.14 -8.47
C PRO A 69 -4.33 -19.13 -9.64
N ASP A 70 -5.26 -19.00 -10.60
CA ASP A 70 -5.13 -19.67 -11.90
C ASP A 70 -3.73 -19.42 -12.52
N PRO A 71 -3.13 -20.41 -13.22
CA PRO A 71 -1.76 -20.31 -13.75
C PRO A 71 -1.46 -19.11 -14.66
N LYS A 72 -2.48 -18.48 -15.26
CA LYS A 72 -2.34 -17.26 -16.07
C LYS A 72 -2.10 -16.00 -15.23
N TYR A 73 -2.39 -16.05 -13.93
CA TYR A 73 -2.24 -14.95 -12.98
C TYR A 73 -1.10 -15.17 -11.97
N GLU A 74 -0.39 -16.27 -12.04
CA GLU A 74 0.71 -16.56 -11.12
C GLU A 74 1.83 -15.51 -11.21
N VAL A 75 2.35 -15.16 -10.03
CA VAL A 75 3.56 -14.37 -9.85
C VAL A 75 4.42 -15.00 -8.76
N ALA A 76 5.71 -14.71 -8.78
CA ALA A 76 6.68 -15.25 -7.84
C ALA A 76 7.38 -14.13 -7.07
N VAL A 77 7.81 -14.49 -5.86
CA VAL A 77 8.68 -13.69 -4.99
C VAL A 77 9.79 -14.57 -4.47
N ASP A 78 10.85 -13.92 -4.04
CA ASP A 78 12.03 -14.55 -3.47
C ASP A 78 12.38 -13.81 -2.19
N ALA A 79 12.68 -14.54 -1.11
CA ALA A 79 13.05 -13.98 0.18
C ALA A 79 14.39 -14.55 0.60
N ASN A 80 15.38 -13.68 0.79
CA ASN A 80 16.73 -14.06 1.18
C ASN A 80 17.12 -13.34 2.47
N LYS A 81 17.74 -14.07 3.41
CA LYS A 81 18.36 -13.47 4.59
C LYS A 81 19.89 -13.47 4.43
N ASP A 82 20.51 -12.34 4.72
CA ASP A 82 21.95 -12.19 4.79
C ASP A 82 22.51 -12.84 6.07
N ASP A 83 23.44 -13.79 5.92
CA ASP A 83 24.04 -14.53 7.05
C ASP A 83 24.99 -13.69 7.93
N VAL A 84 25.41 -12.51 7.46
CA VAL A 84 26.38 -11.63 8.14
C VAL A 84 25.68 -10.58 8.99
N TYR A 85 24.64 -9.94 8.47
CA TYR A 85 23.91 -8.83 9.08
C TYR A 85 22.47 -9.19 9.49
N GLY A 86 21.92 -10.30 8.99
CA GLY A 86 20.53 -10.70 9.29
C GLY A 86 19.47 -9.92 8.50
N ASN A 87 19.88 -9.05 7.59
CA ASN A 87 18.95 -8.32 6.73
C ASN A 87 18.19 -9.28 5.83
N ILE A 88 16.90 -9.03 5.65
CA ILE A 88 16.02 -9.83 4.81
C ILE A 88 15.63 -8.99 3.60
N ASP A 89 15.93 -9.47 2.41
CA ASP A 89 15.47 -8.87 1.16
C ASP A 89 14.37 -9.74 0.55
N VAL A 90 13.19 -9.16 0.36
CA VAL A 90 12.07 -9.78 -0.36
C VAL A 90 11.93 -9.12 -1.71
N THR A 91 12.13 -9.88 -2.77
CA THR A 91 12.24 -9.37 -4.14
C THR A 91 11.15 -9.94 -5.03
N PHE A 92 10.56 -9.07 -5.84
CA PHE A 92 9.55 -9.45 -6.81
C PHE A 92 10.20 -10.10 -8.04
N ARG A 93 9.73 -11.29 -8.42
CA ARG A 93 10.28 -12.08 -9.54
C ARG A 93 9.40 -12.05 -10.80
N GLY A 94 8.28 -11.34 -10.75
CA GLY A 94 7.35 -11.25 -11.87
C GLY A 94 6.56 -12.53 -12.06
N GLY A 95 6.02 -12.70 -13.26
CA GLY A 95 5.21 -13.86 -13.65
C GLY A 95 4.19 -13.47 -14.71
N LYS A 96 3.42 -14.46 -15.18
CA LYS A 96 2.39 -14.26 -16.21
C LYS A 96 1.32 -13.26 -15.75
N GLY A 97 1.04 -13.26 -14.44
CA GLY A 97 0.04 -12.40 -13.84
C GLY A 97 0.49 -11.00 -13.43
N GLN A 98 1.74 -10.60 -13.69
CA GLN A 98 2.28 -9.33 -13.16
C GLN A 98 1.38 -8.12 -13.46
N ASN A 99 0.85 -8.02 -14.68
CA ASN A 99 -0.02 -6.91 -15.10
C ASN A 99 -1.36 -6.85 -14.34
N PHE A 100 -1.73 -7.93 -13.65
CA PHE A 100 -2.94 -8.02 -12.85
C PHE A 100 -2.68 -7.81 -11.36
N VAL A 101 -1.43 -7.65 -10.93
CA VAL A 101 -1.13 -7.36 -9.52
C VAL A 101 -1.56 -5.93 -9.21
N ASN A 102 -2.28 -5.76 -8.11
CA ASN A 102 -2.64 -4.45 -7.57
C ASN A 102 -1.66 -4.05 -6.46
N THR A 103 -1.50 -4.92 -5.47
CA THR A 103 -0.63 -4.69 -4.30
C THR A 103 0.07 -5.97 -3.90
N ILE A 104 1.35 -5.86 -3.52
CA ILE A 104 2.07 -6.93 -2.82
C ILE A 104 2.36 -6.44 -1.39
N THR A 105 1.81 -7.13 -0.41
CA THR A 105 2.03 -6.87 1.02
C THR A 105 2.95 -7.95 1.57
N VAL A 106 4.05 -7.52 2.19
CA VAL A 106 5.04 -8.39 2.81
C VAL A 106 4.99 -8.15 4.32
N ASP A 107 4.62 -9.19 5.06
CA ASP A 107 4.66 -9.24 6.52
C ASP A 107 5.92 -10.00 6.97
N ALA A 108 6.72 -9.36 7.81
CA ALA A 108 7.85 -9.98 8.50
C ALA A 108 7.52 -10.15 9.99
N TYR A 109 7.46 -11.40 10.44
CA TYR A 109 7.36 -11.75 11.86
C TYR A 109 8.75 -12.14 12.33
N LEU A 110 9.31 -11.31 13.19
CA LEU A 110 10.69 -11.43 13.63
C LEU A 110 10.80 -12.28 14.90
N ALA A 111 11.98 -12.85 15.12
CA ALA A 111 12.26 -13.71 16.26
C ALA A 111 12.08 -13.04 17.63
N ASP A 112 12.26 -11.72 17.71
CA ASP A 112 12.01 -10.92 18.92
C ASP A 112 10.52 -10.64 19.20
N GLY A 113 9.62 -11.12 18.32
CA GLY A 113 8.18 -10.86 18.39
C GLY A 113 7.74 -9.59 17.66
N THR A 114 8.66 -8.85 17.05
CA THR A 114 8.33 -7.69 16.23
C THR A 114 7.61 -8.12 14.94
N HIS A 115 6.54 -7.41 14.57
CA HIS A 115 5.87 -7.57 13.28
C HIS A 115 6.02 -6.29 12.47
N VAL A 116 6.52 -6.42 11.23
CA VAL A 116 6.70 -5.30 10.30
C VAL A 116 6.02 -5.62 8.98
N THR A 117 5.19 -4.69 8.50
CA THR A 117 4.54 -4.79 7.18
C THR A 117 5.14 -3.77 6.22
N LYS A 118 5.46 -4.20 5.00
CA LYS A 118 5.87 -3.32 3.89
C LYS A 118 5.12 -3.64 2.61
N THR A 119 4.92 -2.62 1.78
CA THR A 119 4.39 -2.79 0.42
C THR A 119 5.55 -2.91 -0.56
N LEU A 120 5.54 -3.98 -1.35
CA LEU A 120 6.50 -4.22 -2.42
C LEU A 120 5.92 -3.74 -3.75
N ASP A 121 6.66 -2.89 -4.46
CA ASP A 121 6.24 -2.34 -5.76
C ASP A 121 6.27 -3.43 -6.86
N PRO A 122 5.12 -3.81 -7.45
CA PRO A 122 5.05 -4.84 -8.49
C PRO A 122 5.42 -4.33 -9.89
N SER A 123 5.70 -3.03 -10.06
CA SER A 123 5.89 -2.41 -11.37
C SER A 123 7.05 -3.03 -12.16
N ASN A 124 8.14 -3.40 -11.48
CA ASN A 124 9.31 -3.98 -12.11
C ASN A 124 9.79 -5.25 -11.40
N VAL A 125 10.19 -6.23 -12.21
CA VAL A 125 10.91 -7.41 -11.70
C VAL A 125 12.25 -6.95 -11.11
N GLY A 126 12.58 -7.46 -9.93
CA GLY A 126 13.78 -7.07 -9.20
C GLY A 126 13.57 -5.96 -8.17
N ASN A 127 12.41 -5.30 -8.15
CA ASN A 127 12.03 -4.45 -7.03
C ASN A 127 12.04 -5.27 -5.74
N SER A 128 12.52 -4.68 -4.65
CA SER A 128 12.63 -5.34 -3.37
C SER A 128 12.25 -4.43 -2.20
N VAL A 129 11.92 -5.08 -1.08
CA VAL A 129 11.81 -4.44 0.23
C VAL A 129 12.74 -5.15 1.19
N GLN A 130 13.40 -4.37 2.05
CA GLN A 130 14.33 -4.89 3.04
C GLN A 130 13.73 -4.83 4.44
N PHE A 131 14.00 -5.83 5.28
CA PHE A 131 13.69 -5.84 6.70
C PHE A 131 14.97 -6.07 7.51
N ASN A 132 15.01 -5.48 8.71
CA ASN A 132 16.08 -5.75 9.67
C ASN A 132 15.69 -7.02 10.43
N GLY A 133 16.18 -8.17 9.99
CA GLY A 133 15.92 -9.45 10.63
C GLY A 133 16.94 -9.79 11.71
N HIS A 134 16.83 -10.99 12.24
CA HIS A 134 17.74 -11.54 13.25
C HIS A 134 18.74 -12.48 12.60
N LYS A 135 20.03 -12.20 12.80
CA LYS A 135 21.14 -12.90 12.14
C LYS A 135 21.19 -14.40 12.41
N PHE A 136 20.93 -14.80 13.66
CA PHE A 136 21.10 -16.20 14.09
C PHE A 136 19.78 -16.94 14.25
N ASP A 137 18.66 -16.25 14.10
CA ASP A 137 17.33 -16.81 14.28
C ASP A 137 16.61 -16.95 12.94
N GLN A 138 15.49 -17.69 12.95
CA GLN A 138 14.58 -17.71 11.83
C GLN A 138 13.54 -16.61 12.01
N ASP A 139 13.29 -15.85 10.95
CA ASP A 139 12.17 -14.93 10.87
C ASP A 139 11.17 -15.49 9.84
N ARG A 140 9.88 -15.24 10.01
CA ARG A 140 8.86 -15.67 9.05
C ARG A 140 8.52 -14.53 8.11
N ILE A 141 8.53 -14.83 6.81
CA ILE A 141 8.07 -13.91 5.77
C ILE A 141 6.80 -14.46 5.15
N LYS A 142 5.75 -13.65 5.15
CA LYS A 142 4.47 -13.93 4.50
C LYS A 142 4.21 -12.86 3.44
N VAL A 143 3.98 -13.30 2.20
CA VAL A 143 3.67 -12.41 1.08
C VAL A 143 2.25 -12.66 0.61
N THR A 144 1.45 -11.60 0.67
CA THR A 144 0.06 -11.57 0.22
C THR A 144 -0.04 -10.70 -1.02
N VAL A 145 -0.63 -11.23 -2.08
CA VAL A 145 -0.84 -10.52 -3.34
C VAL A 145 -2.32 -10.28 -3.53
N LEU A 146 -2.69 -9.01 -3.67
CA LEU A 146 -4.00 -8.58 -4.12
C LEU A 146 -3.95 -8.36 -5.63
N TYR A 147 -4.82 -9.06 -6.36
CA TYR A 147 -4.97 -8.89 -7.81
C TYR A 147 -6.12 -7.94 -8.14
N GLN A 148 -6.07 -7.36 -9.33
CA GLN A 148 -7.11 -6.49 -9.87
C GLN A 148 -8.36 -7.29 -10.28
N GLY A 149 -9.51 -6.61 -10.33
CA GLY A 149 -10.78 -7.21 -10.74
C GLY A 149 -11.26 -8.30 -9.78
N ASN A 150 -11.76 -9.42 -10.33
CA ASN A 150 -12.36 -10.52 -9.56
C ASN A 150 -11.39 -11.70 -9.32
N ILE A 151 -10.08 -11.50 -9.48
CA ILE A 151 -9.09 -12.57 -9.31
C ILE A 151 -8.92 -12.90 -7.82
N GLY A 152 -8.95 -11.88 -6.94
CA GLY A 152 -8.91 -12.05 -5.49
C GLY A 152 -7.54 -11.85 -4.86
N THR A 153 -7.37 -12.40 -3.66
CA THR A 153 -6.17 -12.22 -2.82
C THR A 153 -5.60 -13.59 -2.46
N TYR A 154 -4.28 -13.74 -2.59
CA TYR A 154 -3.58 -15.00 -2.36
C TYR A 154 -2.35 -14.80 -1.49
N VAL A 155 -2.13 -15.71 -0.54
CA VAL A 155 -0.85 -15.85 0.16
C VAL A 155 0.03 -16.76 -0.69
N ILE A 156 0.95 -16.17 -1.43
CA ILE A 156 1.77 -16.90 -2.41
C ILE A 156 3.09 -17.41 -1.83
N TYR A 157 3.51 -16.85 -0.70
CA TYR A 157 4.74 -17.20 0.01
C TYR A 157 4.50 -17.06 1.50
N ASP A 158 4.85 -18.08 2.27
CA ASP A 158 4.81 -18.05 3.73
C ASP A 158 5.84 -19.07 4.24
N GLU A 159 7.01 -18.61 4.64
CA GLU A 159 8.13 -19.47 5.03
C GLU A 159 9.00 -18.84 6.13
N LEU A 160 9.73 -19.70 6.85
CA LEU A 160 10.82 -19.31 7.73
C LEU A 160 12.12 -19.12 6.94
N ILE A 161 12.82 -18.02 7.21
CA ILE A 161 14.11 -17.68 6.63
C ILE A 161 15.16 -17.38 7.71
N PRO A 162 16.39 -17.92 7.59
CA PRO A 162 16.81 -18.85 6.55
C PRO A 162 16.16 -20.23 6.75
N LYS A 163 15.94 -20.99 5.67
CA LYS A 163 15.29 -22.32 5.74
C LYS A 163 16.04 -23.33 6.62
N LYS A 164 17.34 -23.10 6.78
CA LYS A 164 18.21 -23.84 7.68
C LYS A 164 19.06 -22.84 8.43
N LEU A 165 19.14 -22.99 9.74
CA LEU A 165 20.07 -22.21 10.56
C LEU A 165 21.52 -22.53 10.16
N SER A 166 22.36 -21.51 10.08
CA SER A 166 23.79 -21.69 9.86
C SER A 166 24.41 -22.49 11.02
N GLN A 167 25.53 -23.19 10.79
CA GLN A 167 26.21 -23.95 11.87
C GLN A 167 26.59 -23.03 13.04
N ARG A 168 26.96 -21.78 12.77
CA ARG A 168 27.27 -20.77 13.79
C ARG A 168 26.09 -20.38 14.69
N ALA A 169 24.85 -20.61 14.26
CA ALA A 169 23.67 -20.38 15.09
C ALA A 169 23.35 -21.59 16.00
N ARG A 170 24.05 -22.72 15.83
CA ARG A 170 23.83 -23.96 16.60
C ARG A 170 24.92 -24.24 17.65
N ASP A 171 26.02 -23.50 17.62
CA ASP A 171 27.16 -23.59 18.54
C ASP A 171 27.05 -22.49 19.61
#